data_AF-A0A3N9U3Y2-F1
#
_entry.id   AF-A0A3N9U3Y2-F1
#
_cell.length_a   1.000
_cell.length_b   1.000
_cell.length_c   1.000
_cell.angle_alpha   90.00
_cell.angle_beta   90.00
_cell.angle_gamma   90.00
#
_symmetry.space_group_name_H-M   'P 1'
#
loop_
_entity.id
_entity.type
_entity.pdbx_description
1 polymer ?
#
loop_
_entity_poly.entity_id
_entity_poly.type
_entity_poly.pdbx_seq_one_letter_code
_entity_poly.pdbx_strand_id
1 'polypeptide(L)' 'MSPNNIQALINTSVTDAKISMEGGIENDPAYAAHTATELLRAIQGKEGQASRRKMAAAVARKAIKELEKEPLA' A
#
# COMPACT_ATOMS: atom_id res chain seq x y z
N MET A 1 11.46 -7.60 -1.39
CA MET A 1 10.59 -7.18 -2.51
C MET A 1 11.48 -6.68 -3.64
N SER A 2 11.24 -7.10 -4.89
CA SER A 2 11.99 -6.59 -6.04
C SER A 2 11.46 -5.20 -6.43
N PRO A 3 12.31 -4.26 -6.88
CA PRO A 3 11.91 -2.91 -7.30
C PRO A 3 10.71 -2.86 -8.28
N ASN A 4 10.50 -3.94 -9.03
CA ASN A 4 9.44 -4.08 -10.03
C ASN A 4 8.01 -3.92 -9.50
N ASN A 5 7.74 -4.25 -8.22
CA ASN A 5 6.38 -4.20 -7.69
C ASN A 5 5.90 -2.77 -7.39
N ILE A 6 6.80 -1.87 -6.95
CA ILE A 6 6.44 -0.46 -6.71
C ILE A 6 6.19 0.26 -8.03
N GLN A 7 7.01 -0.03 -9.06
CA GLN A 7 6.83 0.57 -10.37
C GLN A 7 5.49 0.16 -11.02
N ALA A 8 5.08 -1.10 -10.86
CA ALA A 8 3.76 -1.57 -11.28
C ALA A 8 2.62 -0.78 -10.60
N LEU A 9 2.72 -0.56 -9.29
CA LEU A 9 1.74 0.24 -8.53
C LEU A 9 1.70 1.72 -8.94
N ILE A 10 2.81 2.28 -9.44
CA ILE A 10 2.85 3.66 -9.94
C ILE A 10 2.21 3.76 -11.34
N ASN A 11 2.45 2.75 -12.19
CA ASN A 11 2.05 2.76 -13.59
C ASN A 11 0.62 2.27 -13.85
N THR A 12 -0.04 1.64 -12.88
CA THR A 12 -1.44 1.22 -12.97
C THR A 12 -2.41 2.30 -12.45
N SER A 13 -3.71 2.09 -12.68
CA SER A 13 -4.76 2.97 -12.15
C SER A 13 -4.72 3.00 -10.62
N VAL A 14 -5.15 4.11 -10.00
CA VAL A 14 -5.19 4.19 -8.53
C VAL A 14 -6.16 3.15 -7.95
N THR A 15 -7.24 2.83 -8.68
CA THR A 15 -8.22 1.81 -8.29
C THR A 15 -7.62 0.42 -8.28
N ASP A 16 -6.92 0.02 -9.35
CA ASP A 16 -6.32 -1.32 -9.43
C ASP A 16 -5.21 -1.47 -8.39
N ALA A 17 -4.36 -0.44 -8.24
CA ALA A 17 -3.34 -0.41 -7.20
C ALA A 17 -3.95 -0.58 -5.80
N LYS A 18 -5.09 0.07 -5.54
CA LYS A 18 -5.82 -0.07 -4.28
C LYS A 18 -6.33 -1.49 -4.08
N ILE A 19 -6.99 -2.08 -5.08
CA ILE A 19 -7.53 -3.46 -5.00
C ILE A 19 -6.38 -4.44 -4.71
N SER A 20 -5.28 -4.35 -5.45
CA SER A 20 -4.13 -5.24 -5.25
C SER A 20 -3.53 -5.11 -3.85
N MET A 21 -3.37 -3.88 -3.35
CA MET A 21 -2.80 -3.68 -2.02
C MET A 21 -3.77 -4.04 -0.89
N GLU A 22 -5.07 -3.80 -1.05
CA GLU A 22 -6.09 -4.19 -0.07
C GLU A 22 -6.23 -5.71 0.03
N GLY A 23 -6.16 -6.45 -1.09
CA GLY A 23 -6.14 -7.93 -1.06
C GLY A 23 -4.89 -8.50 -0.37
N GLY A 24 -3.80 -7.73 -0.32
CA GLY A 24 -2.61 -8.10 0.45
C GLY A 24 -2.79 -7.97 1.98
N ILE A 25 -3.71 -7.11 2.44
CA ILE A 25 -3.91 -6.86 3.87
C ILE A 25 -4.42 -8.10 4.59
N GLU A 26 -5.35 -8.84 4.01
CA GLU A 26 -5.95 -10.03 4.66
C GLU A 26 -4.95 -11.18 4.82
N ASN A 27 -3.97 -11.28 3.92
CA ASN A 27 -3.00 -12.37 3.88
C ASN A 27 -1.73 -12.06 4.67
N ASP A 28 -1.20 -10.84 4.51
CA ASP A 28 0.00 -10.37 5.19
C ASP A 28 -0.10 -8.84 5.40
N PRO A 29 -0.73 -8.42 6.51
CA PRO A 29 -0.87 -7.00 6.79
C PRO A 29 0.47 -6.29 6.97
N ALA A 30 1.51 -6.96 7.48
CA ALA A 30 2.82 -6.35 7.68
C ALA A 30 3.47 -6.01 6.33
N TYR A 31 3.41 -6.94 5.39
CA TYR A 31 3.89 -6.71 4.04
C TYR A 31 3.10 -5.64 3.29
N ALA A 32 1.77 -5.61 3.45
CA ALA A 32 0.93 -4.58 2.86
C ALA A 32 1.27 -3.17 3.39
N ALA A 33 1.48 -3.04 4.70
CA ALA A 33 1.91 -1.79 5.32
C ALA A 33 3.27 -1.33 4.79
N HIS A 34 4.25 -2.24 4.76
CA HIS A 34 5.59 -1.96 4.23
C HIS A 34 5.55 -1.48 2.76
N THR A 35 4.79 -2.20 1.92
CA THR A 35 4.64 -1.86 0.50
C THR A 35 4.02 -0.48 0.30
N ALA A 36 2.99 -0.15 1.07
CA ALA A 36 2.34 1.16 1.01
C ALA A 36 3.29 2.29 1.44
N THR A 37 4.15 2.06 2.45
CA THR A 37 5.17 3.02 2.87
C THR A 37 6.26 3.21 1.81
N GLU A 38 6.73 2.14 1.16
CA GLU A 38 7.70 2.24 0.07
C GLU A 38 7.12 2.98 -1.14
N LEU A 39 5.84 2.77 -1.45
CA LEU A 39 5.14 3.55 -2.48
C LEU A 39 5.11 5.05 -2.13
N LEU A 40 4.78 5.40 -0.87
CA LEU A 40 4.80 6.78 -0.41
C LEU A 40 6.18 7.43 -0.54
N ARG A 41 7.24 6.70 -0.17
CA ARG A 41 8.63 7.14 -0.34
C ARG A 41 8.96 7.36 -1.83
N ALA A 42 8.59 6.42 -2.69
CA ALA A 42 8.87 6.49 -4.13
C ALA A 42 8.16 7.65 -4.84
N ILE A 43 7.03 8.14 -4.31
CA ILE A 43 6.26 9.25 -4.88
C ILE A 43 6.37 10.56 -4.07
N GLN A 44 7.23 10.60 -3.06
CA GLN A 44 7.48 11.78 -2.25
C GLN A 44 8.01 12.93 -3.12
N GLY A 45 7.45 14.13 -2.97
CA GLY A 45 7.83 15.31 -3.75
C GLY A 45 7.40 15.30 -5.22
N LYS A 46 6.81 14.21 -5.73
CA LYS A 46 6.33 14.14 -7.12
C LYS A 46 4.96 14.81 -7.28
N GLU A 47 4.87 15.72 -8.24
CA GLU A 47 3.63 16.38 -8.64
C GLU A 47 2.63 15.38 -9.25
N GLY A 48 1.33 15.71 -9.24
CA GLY A 48 0.28 14.85 -9.81
C GLY A 48 -0.06 13.57 -9.02
N GLN A 49 0.73 13.19 -8.01
CA GLN A 49 0.54 11.94 -7.25
C GLN A 49 -0.41 12.05 -6.05
N ALA A 50 -1.24 13.10 -5.97
CA ALA A 50 -2.07 13.37 -4.79
C ALA A 50 -3.03 12.21 -4.45
N SER A 51 -3.74 11.67 -5.43
CA SER A 51 -4.66 10.54 -5.23
C SER A 51 -3.92 9.27 -4.81
N ARG A 52 -2.75 9.00 -5.41
CA ARG A 52 -1.93 7.83 -5.08
C ARG A 52 -1.35 7.91 -3.67
N ARG A 53 -0.93 9.10 -3.22
CA ARG A 53 -0.51 9.34 -1.83
C ARG A 53 -1.64 9.07 -0.84
N LYS A 54 -2.84 9.59 -1.11
CA LYS A 54 -4.02 9.34 -0.25
C LYS A 54 -4.35 7.85 -0.17
N MET A 55 -4.33 7.17 -1.31
CA MET A 55 -4.57 5.74 -1.42
C MET A 55 -3.54 4.93 -0.62
N ALA A 56 -2.24 5.15 -0.86
CA ALA A 56 -1.17 4.44 -0.15
C ALA A 56 -1.23 4.67 1.37
N ALA A 57 -1.46 5.91 1.81
CA ALA A 57 -1.61 6.20 3.24
C ALA A 57 -2.85 5.53 3.86
N ALA A 58 -3.94 5.39 3.11
CA ALA A 58 -5.14 4.68 3.57
C ALA A 58 -4.89 3.18 3.73
N VAL A 59 -4.23 2.54 2.76
CA VAL A 59 -3.85 1.12 2.86
C VAL A 59 -2.90 0.89 4.03
N ALA A 60 -1.85 1.72 4.18
CA ALA A 60 -0.92 1.59 5.30
C ALA A 60 -1.64 1.62 6.66
N ARG A 61 -2.58 2.56 6.86
CA ARG A 61 -3.37 2.63 8.09
C ARG A 61 -4.27 1.41 8.30
N LYS A 62 -4.92 0.92 7.23
CA LYS A 62 -5.75 -0.29 7.31
C LYS A 62 -4.92 -1.52 7.69
N ALA A 63 -3.77 -1.68 7.05
CA ALA A 63 -2.85 -2.77 7.30
C ALA A 63 -2.32 -2.76 8.74
N ILE A 64 -1.91 -1.60 9.23
CA ILE A 64 -1.49 -1.43 10.64
C ILE A 64 -2.64 -1.79 11.59
N LYS A 65 -3.87 -1.33 11.32
CA LYS A 65 -5.04 -1.68 12.13
C LYS A 65 -5.32 -3.18 12.15
N GLU A 66 -5.04 -3.89 11.06
CA GLU A 66 -5.18 -5.35 11.02
C GLU A 66 -4.12 -6.04 11.89
N LEU A 67 -2.89 -5.53 11.94
CA LEU A 67 -1.83 -6.02 12.84
C LEU A 67 -2.15 -5.84 14.32
N GLU A 68 -2.94 -4.82 14.66
CA GLU A 68 -3.39 -4.56 16.03
C GLU A 68 -4.45 -5.57 16.50
N LYS A 69 -5.06 -6.34 15.59
CA LYS A 69 -6.01 -7.38 15.98
C LYS A 69 -5.26 -8.56 16.57
N GLU A 70 -5.77 -9.07 17.69
CA GLU A 70 -5.28 -10.33 18.26
C GLU A 70 -5.51 -11.47 17.24
N PRO A 71 -4.54 -12.39 17.07
CA PRO A 71 -4.79 -13.60 16.29
C PRO A 71 -5.99 -14.31 16.90
N LEU A 72 -6.95 -14.72 16.06
CA LEU A 72 -8.04 -15.58 16.50
C LEU A 72 -7.41 -16.82 17.15
N ALA A 73 -7.63 -16.96 18.45
CA ALA A 73 -7.16 -18.07 19.27
C ALA A 73 -7.70 -19.42 18.78
#